data_AF-A0A2D6JLS7-F1
#
_entry.id   AF-A0A2D6JLS7-F1
#
_cell.length_a   1.000
_cell.length_b   1.000
_cell.length_c   1.000
_cell.angle_alpha   90.00
_cell.angle_beta   90.00
_cell.angle_gamma   90.00
#
_symmetry.space_group_name_H-M   'P 1'
#
loop_
_entity.id
_entity.type
_entity.pdbx_description
1 polymer ?
#
loop_
_entity_poly.entity_id
_entity_poly.type
_entity_poly.pdbx_seq_one_letter_code
_entity_poly.pdbx_strand_id
1 'polypeptide(L)'
;MAEAAENLNEQEIESSGANLELVQNEPENLQSYIAKEYADHKNTEGFRHDILTMVSGGKYRAVLAEIEAFREEKNRKMPFFEVKSSRYFRYIIQLIEAIEEHKSIPNFDQLPAGQQKKVHEQVFGYFDELNNTLKRVEKVIHDLKVQDVRSTIWVLKTFSVCVAVILVASALVEAYTYLGNPFSVVLHHFEDIFFNTN
;
A
#
# COMPACT_ATOMS: atom_id res chain seq x y z
N MET A 1 45.07 37.78 48.02
CA MET A 1 44.13 36.65 47.81
C MET A 1 42.80 37.12 47.20
N ALA A 2 42.80 38.10 46.30
CA ALA A 2 41.60 38.54 45.56
C ALA A 2 41.78 38.47 44.04
N GLU A 3 43.02 38.27 43.55
CA GLU A 3 43.37 38.31 42.12
C GLU A 3 43.32 36.93 41.45
N ALA A 4 43.20 35.86 42.24
CA ALA A 4 43.11 34.48 41.75
C ALA A 4 41.66 34.01 41.51
N ALA A 5 40.66 34.79 41.95
CA ALA A 5 39.25 34.46 41.80
C ALA A 5 38.59 35.14 40.58
N GLU A 6 39.20 36.20 40.04
CA GLU A 6 38.68 36.92 38.87
C GLU A 6 39.05 36.21 37.55
N ASN A 7 40.22 35.56 37.51
CA ASN A 7 40.68 34.79 36.35
C ASN A 7 39.95 33.45 36.12
N LEU A 8 39.20 32.94 37.11
CA LEU A 8 38.42 31.71 36.93
C LEU A 8 37.05 31.97 36.29
N ASN A 9 36.55 33.21 36.34
CA ASN A 9 35.24 33.55 35.78
C ASN A 9 35.30 34.00 34.32
N GLU A 10 36.47 34.42 33.81
CA GLU A 10 36.64 34.72 32.38
C GLU A 10 36.93 33.48 31.53
N GLN A 11 37.59 32.45 32.08
CA GLN A 11 37.84 31.19 31.37
C GLN A 11 36.60 30.30 31.23
N GLU A 12 35.63 30.38 32.16
CA GLU A 12 34.37 29.63 32.06
C GLU A 12 33.37 30.24 31.06
N ILE A 13 33.48 31.54 30.78
CA ILE A 13 32.63 32.23 29.80
C ILE A 13 33.15 32.03 28.37
N GLU A 14 34.48 31.98 28.17
CA GLU A 14 35.04 31.61 26.85
C GLU A 14 34.81 30.14 26.48
N SER A 15 34.81 29.20 27.44
CA SER A 15 34.54 27.78 27.14
C SER A 15 33.06 27.46 26.93
N SER A 16 32.15 28.31 27.41
CA SER A 16 30.71 28.17 27.16
C SER A 16 30.24 28.92 25.90
N GLY A 17 30.97 29.95 25.46
CA GLY A 17 30.75 30.64 24.19
C GLY A 17 31.37 29.93 22.97
N ALA A 18 32.48 29.21 23.16
CA ALA A 18 33.18 28.51 22.07
C ALA A 18 32.50 27.20 21.60
N ASN A 19 31.46 26.73 22.29
CA ASN A 19 30.71 25.52 21.90
C ASN A 19 29.44 25.80 21.08
N LEU A 20 29.18 27.06 20.72
CA LEU A 20 28.04 27.45 19.86
C LEU A 20 28.43 27.78 18.41
N GLU A 21 29.72 27.75 18.07
CA GLU A 21 30.22 28.04 16.71
C GLU A 21 30.90 26.83 16.02
N LEU A 22 30.59 25.60 16.45
CA LEU A 22 31.02 24.37 15.75
C LEU A 22 29.85 23.49 15.27
N VAL A 23 28.66 24.09 15.06
CA VAL A 23 27.55 23.44 14.32
C VAL A 23 27.35 24.12 12.96
N GLN A 24 28.45 24.37 12.27
CA GLN A 24 28.40 24.83 10.88
C GLN A 24 29.57 24.21 10.12
N ASN A 25 29.23 23.48 9.05
CA ASN A 25 30.08 23.03 7.95
C ASN A 25 30.70 21.61 8.06
N GLU A 26 29.91 20.60 8.40
CA GLU A 26 30.00 19.39 7.56
C GLU A 26 29.01 19.58 6.39
N PRO A 27 29.38 19.32 5.13
CA PRO A 27 28.39 19.23 4.08
C PRO A 27 27.48 18.06 4.44
N GLU A 28 26.33 18.35 5.04
CA GLU A 28 25.28 17.37 5.27
C GLU A 28 24.88 16.85 3.90
N ASN A 29 25.49 15.73 3.53
CA ASN A 29 25.26 15.02 2.29
C ASN A 29 23.75 14.83 2.12
N LEU A 30 23.22 15.03 0.91
CA LEU A 30 21.80 14.81 0.57
C LEU A 30 21.21 13.53 1.22
N GLN A 31 22.05 12.49 1.35
CA GLN A 31 21.75 11.23 2.04
C GLN A 31 21.42 11.38 3.54
N SER A 32 22.16 12.20 4.29
CA SER A 32 21.91 12.41 5.73
C SER A 32 20.59 13.13 5.99
N TYR A 33 20.22 14.05 5.09
CA TYR A 33 18.91 14.72 5.11
C TYR A 33 17.77 13.75 4.81
N ILE A 34 17.88 12.94 3.75
CA ILE A 34 16.87 11.92 3.44
C ILE A 34 16.77 10.90 4.58
N ALA A 35 17.89 10.53 5.22
CA ALA A 35 17.91 9.61 6.36
C ALA A 35 17.24 10.21 7.62
N LYS A 36 17.45 11.50 7.90
CA LYS A 36 16.76 12.21 8.99
C LYS A 36 15.24 12.26 8.75
N GLU A 37 14.80 12.59 7.56
CA GLU A 37 13.37 12.61 7.24
C GLU A 37 12.76 11.22 7.27
N TYR A 38 13.48 10.23 6.74
CA TYR A 38 13.07 8.84 6.83
C TYR A 38 12.88 8.37 8.27
N ALA A 39 13.67 8.87 9.22
CA ALA A 39 13.50 8.58 10.64
C ALA A 39 12.14 9.06 11.19
N ASP A 40 11.54 10.10 10.59
CA ASP A 40 10.16 10.52 10.89
C ASP A 40 9.12 9.55 10.29
N HIS A 41 9.45 8.88 9.19
CA HIS A 41 8.61 7.87 8.53
C HIS A 41 8.82 6.42 9.01
N LYS A 42 9.57 6.24 10.10
CA LYS A 42 10.06 4.94 10.62
C LYS A 42 8.96 3.92 10.97
N ASN A 43 7.71 4.34 11.14
CA ASN A 43 6.56 3.46 11.41
C ASN A 43 6.01 2.72 10.17
N THR A 44 6.77 2.72 9.07
CA THR A 44 6.42 1.94 7.88
C THR A 44 6.99 0.53 8.01
N GLU A 45 6.19 -0.51 7.81
CA GLU A 45 6.67 -1.89 7.70
C GLU A 45 6.47 -2.42 6.27
N GLY A 46 7.32 -3.35 5.83
CA GLY A 46 7.18 -4.04 4.53
C GLY A 46 7.85 -3.34 3.34
N PHE A 47 7.39 -3.64 2.12
CA PHE A 47 8.04 -3.21 0.86
C PHE A 47 8.34 -1.71 0.79
N ARG A 48 7.40 -0.86 1.24
CA ARG A 48 7.63 0.61 1.27
C ARG A 48 8.80 0.99 2.17
N HIS A 49 8.95 0.35 3.33
CA HIS A 49 10.07 0.57 4.26
C HIS A 49 11.40 0.25 3.58
N ASP A 50 11.48 -0.91 2.94
CA ASP A 50 12.70 -1.42 2.34
C ASP A 50 13.18 -0.50 1.20
N ILE A 51 12.26 -0.09 0.31
CA ILE A 51 12.56 0.83 -0.79
C ILE A 51 13.05 2.18 -0.26
N LEU A 52 12.33 2.79 0.69
CA LEU A 52 12.72 4.10 1.22
C LEU A 52 14.07 4.05 1.96
N THR A 53 14.35 2.98 2.70
CA THR A 53 15.64 2.77 3.39
C THR A 53 16.80 2.63 2.41
N MET A 54 16.59 1.89 1.32
CA MET A 54 17.62 1.68 0.32
C MET A 54 17.88 2.95 -0.50
N VAL A 55 16.84 3.75 -0.77
CA VAL A 55 16.96 5.06 -1.42
C VAL A 55 17.68 6.05 -0.50
N SER A 56 17.34 6.08 0.79
CA SER A 56 18.03 6.92 1.79
C SER A 56 19.49 6.52 2.02
N GLY A 57 19.83 5.25 1.76
CA GLY A 57 21.21 4.73 1.77
C GLY A 57 21.92 4.80 0.41
N GLY A 58 21.28 5.38 -0.62
CA GLY A 58 21.91 5.64 -1.92
C GLY A 58 22.14 4.40 -2.79
N LYS A 59 21.46 3.30 -2.51
CA LYS A 59 21.59 2.02 -3.23
C LYS A 59 20.65 1.94 -4.44
N TYR A 60 20.59 2.96 -5.30
CA TYR A 60 19.57 3.11 -6.35
C TYR A 60 19.48 1.91 -7.32
N ARG A 61 20.61 1.37 -7.78
CA ARG A 61 20.61 0.17 -8.64
C ARG A 61 19.97 -1.05 -7.98
N ALA A 62 20.24 -1.26 -6.69
CA ALA A 62 19.64 -2.36 -5.95
C ALA A 62 18.13 -2.14 -5.75
N VAL A 63 17.72 -0.88 -5.52
CA VAL A 63 16.31 -0.48 -5.42
C VAL A 63 15.55 -0.83 -6.69
N LEU A 64 16.08 -0.47 -7.87
CA LEU A 64 15.42 -0.75 -9.15
C LEU A 64 15.24 -2.26 -9.38
N ALA A 65 16.25 -3.06 -9.03
CA ALA A 65 16.16 -4.51 -9.10
C ALA A 65 15.10 -5.08 -8.14
N GLU A 66 15.04 -4.59 -6.91
CA GLU A 66 14.05 -5.00 -5.91
C GLU A 66 12.61 -4.66 -6.36
N ILE A 67 12.43 -3.47 -6.96
CA ILE A 67 11.13 -3.03 -7.47
C ILE A 67 10.65 -3.93 -8.61
N GLU A 68 11.52 -4.28 -9.54
CA GLU A 68 11.15 -5.15 -10.65
C GLU A 68 10.87 -6.58 -10.16
N ALA A 69 11.70 -7.11 -9.25
CA ALA A 69 11.46 -8.42 -8.63
C ALA A 69 10.11 -8.45 -7.88
N PHE A 70 9.80 -7.40 -7.12
CA PHE A 70 8.52 -7.27 -6.44
C PHE A 70 7.35 -7.21 -7.43
N ARG A 71 7.49 -6.44 -8.51
CA ARG A 71 6.46 -6.33 -9.55
C ARG A 71 6.19 -7.68 -10.22
N GLU A 72 7.24 -8.42 -10.59
CA GLU A 72 7.13 -9.77 -11.17
C GLU A 72 6.45 -10.74 -10.19
N GLU A 73 6.85 -10.73 -8.92
CA GLU A 73 6.28 -11.58 -7.89
C GLU A 73 4.78 -11.33 -7.71
N LYS A 74 4.35 -10.05 -7.68
CA LYS A 74 2.93 -9.69 -7.54
C LYS A 74 2.15 -9.99 -8.81
N ASN A 75 2.70 -9.73 -9.99
CA ASN A 75 2.03 -10.03 -11.26
C ASN A 75 1.74 -11.54 -11.40
N ARG A 76 2.64 -12.40 -10.91
CA ARG A 76 2.42 -13.85 -10.90
C ARG A 76 1.31 -14.29 -9.93
N LYS A 77 1.14 -13.59 -8.80
CA LYS A 77 0.19 -13.97 -7.73
C LYS A 77 -1.19 -13.33 -7.88
N MET A 78 -1.30 -12.19 -8.54
CA MET A 78 -2.50 -11.37 -8.56
C MET A 78 -2.91 -11.03 -10.00
N PRO A 79 -4.03 -11.59 -10.51
CA PRO A 79 -4.53 -11.19 -11.82
C PRO A 79 -4.89 -9.71 -11.82
N PHE A 80 -4.72 -9.04 -12.97
CA PHE A 80 -4.96 -7.60 -13.16
C PHE A 80 -4.07 -6.65 -12.33
N PHE A 81 -3.08 -7.16 -11.60
CA PHE A 81 -2.14 -6.31 -10.86
C PHE A 81 -1.43 -5.35 -11.81
N GLU A 82 -0.82 -5.87 -12.87
CA GLU A 82 -0.09 -5.07 -13.86
C GLU A 82 -0.95 -3.94 -14.44
N VAL A 83 -2.20 -4.24 -14.82
CA VAL A 83 -3.12 -3.25 -15.40
C VAL A 83 -3.37 -2.08 -14.43
N LYS A 84 -3.47 -2.36 -13.13
CA LYS A 84 -3.76 -1.34 -12.11
C LYS A 84 -2.52 -0.65 -11.54
N SER A 85 -1.35 -1.31 -11.57
CA SER A 85 -0.15 -0.83 -10.88
C SER A 85 0.94 -0.29 -11.79
N SER A 86 0.95 -0.65 -13.08
CA SER A 86 2.05 -0.32 -14.03
C SER A 86 2.38 1.17 -14.09
N ARG A 87 1.36 2.05 -14.05
CA ARG A 87 1.55 3.51 -14.02
C ARG A 87 2.33 3.96 -12.77
N TYR A 88 2.06 3.39 -11.61
CA TYR A 88 2.74 3.75 -10.37
C TYR A 88 4.19 3.29 -10.39
N PHE A 89 4.46 2.08 -10.88
CA PHE A 89 5.84 1.58 -11.01
C PHE A 89 6.68 2.43 -11.96
N ARG A 90 6.12 2.82 -13.11
CA ARG A 90 6.80 3.74 -14.02
C ARG A 90 7.15 5.07 -13.33
N TYR A 91 6.22 5.60 -12.53
CA TYR A 91 6.46 6.86 -11.82
C TYR A 91 7.49 6.71 -10.68
N ILE A 92 7.44 5.61 -9.95
CA ILE A 92 8.43 5.28 -8.91
C ILE A 92 9.85 5.24 -9.50
N ILE A 93 10.04 4.59 -10.65
CA ILE A 93 11.34 4.53 -11.33
C ILE A 93 11.82 5.93 -11.69
N GLN A 94 10.95 6.77 -12.28
CA GLN A 94 11.29 8.16 -12.62
C GLN A 94 11.70 8.98 -11.40
N LEU A 95 11.02 8.82 -10.27
CA LEU A 95 11.36 9.51 -9.03
C LEU A 95 12.73 9.06 -8.49
N ILE A 96 13.04 7.77 -8.56
CA ILE A 96 14.33 7.23 -8.12
C ILE A 96 15.46 7.75 -9.01
N GLU A 97 15.29 7.73 -10.33
CA GLU A 97 16.26 8.27 -11.29
C GLU A 97 16.47 9.77 -11.07
N ALA A 98 15.40 10.53 -10.82
CA ALA A 98 15.50 11.96 -10.50
C ALA A 98 16.28 12.20 -9.20
N ILE A 99 16.05 11.41 -8.15
CA ILE A 99 16.80 11.50 -6.89
C ILE A 99 18.28 11.15 -7.12
N GLU A 100 18.58 10.15 -7.95
CA GLU A 100 19.96 9.75 -8.28
C GLU A 100 20.71 10.84 -9.07
N GLU A 101 20.03 11.49 -10.02
CA GLU A 101 20.60 12.59 -10.82
C GLU A 101 20.97 13.80 -9.94
N HIS A 102 20.09 14.18 -9.02
CA HIS A 102 20.30 15.33 -8.14
C HIS A 102 21.37 15.08 -7.06
N LYS A 103 21.76 13.82 -6.82
CA LYS A 103 22.93 13.47 -5.97
C LYS A 103 24.26 13.77 -6.67
N SER A 104 24.31 13.67 -7.99
CA SER A 104 25.57 13.74 -8.76
C SER A 104 25.83 15.12 -9.36
N ILE A 105 25.26 16.19 -8.79
CA ILE A 105 25.46 17.54 -9.31
C ILE A 105 26.94 17.92 -9.15
N PRO A 106 27.68 18.14 -10.25
CA PRO A 106 29.08 18.52 -10.18
C PRO A 106 29.19 19.88 -9.50
N ASN A 107 30.16 20.03 -8.59
CA ASN A 107 30.41 21.25 -7.82
C ASN A 107 29.22 21.69 -6.94
N PHE A 108 28.39 20.76 -6.45
CA PHE A 108 27.28 21.08 -5.55
C PHE A 108 27.70 21.95 -4.35
N ASP A 109 28.84 21.62 -3.73
CA ASP A 109 29.39 22.34 -2.58
C ASP A 109 29.87 23.76 -2.92
N GLN A 110 30.07 24.07 -4.21
CA GLN A 110 30.48 25.39 -4.71
C GLN A 110 29.27 26.26 -5.11
N LEU A 111 28.05 25.70 -5.09
CA LEU A 111 26.84 26.46 -5.37
C LEU A 111 26.52 27.43 -4.21
N PRO A 112 25.91 28.58 -4.48
CA PRO A 112 25.37 29.44 -3.43
C PRO A 112 24.38 28.68 -2.53
N ALA A 113 24.40 28.94 -1.22
CA ALA A 113 23.55 28.26 -0.23
C ALA A 113 22.05 28.28 -0.61
N GLY A 114 21.57 29.35 -1.24
CA GLY A 114 20.18 29.43 -1.73
C GLY A 114 19.84 28.49 -2.88
N GLN A 115 20.82 28.12 -3.72
CA GLN A 115 20.65 27.12 -4.79
C GLN A 115 20.76 25.69 -4.25
N GLN A 116 21.68 25.45 -3.32
CA GLN A 116 21.77 24.18 -2.60
C GLN A 116 20.43 23.86 -1.90
N LYS A 117 19.87 24.84 -1.16
CA LYS A 117 18.58 24.69 -0.50
C LYS A 117 17.44 24.32 -1.46
N LYS A 118 17.39 24.93 -2.65
CA LYS A 118 16.37 24.60 -3.66
C LYS A 118 16.49 23.17 -4.18
N VAL A 119 17.71 22.71 -4.45
CA VAL A 119 17.96 21.32 -4.85
C VAL A 119 17.54 20.37 -3.73
N HIS A 120 17.87 20.70 -2.47
CA HIS A 120 17.43 19.91 -1.31
C HIS A 120 15.90 19.82 -1.22
N GLU A 121 15.19 20.95 -1.33
CA GLU A 121 13.72 21.00 -1.33
C GLU A 121 13.11 20.18 -2.49
N GLN A 122 13.75 20.18 -3.66
CA GLN A 122 13.29 19.42 -4.82
C GLN A 122 13.45 17.91 -4.64
N VAL A 123 14.62 17.47 -4.17
CA VAL A 123 14.88 16.06 -3.84
C VAL A 123 13.94 15.57 -2.75
N PHE A 124 13.69 16.41 -1.75
CA PHE A 124 12.72 16.13 -0.71
C PHE A 124 11.32 15.92 -1.29
N GLY A 125 10.89 16.80 -2.20
CA GLY A 125 9.63 16.64 -2.92
C GLY A 125 9.54 15.29 -3.64
N TYR A 126 10.60 14.89 -4.35
CA TYR A 126 10.64 13.58 -5.00
C TYR A 126 10.57 12.41 -4.01
N PHE A 127 11.20 12.53 -2.84
CA PHE A 127 11.19 11.50 -1.83
C PHE A 127 9.81 11.34 -1.15
N ASP A 128 9.12 12.44 -0.84
CA ASP A 128 7.76 12.38 -0.31
C ASP A 128 6.77 11.85 -1.37
N GLU A 129 6.92 12.27 -2.63
CA GLU A 129 6.13 11.73 -3.73
C GLU A 129 6.37 10.23 -3.94
N LEU A 130 7.60 9.76 -3.76
CA LEU A 130 7.96 8.34 -3.80
C LEU A 130 7.21 7.59 -2.69
N ASN A 131 7.28 8.07 -1.44
CA ASN A 131 6.56 7.50 -0.30
C ASN A 131 5.04 7.42 -0.58
N ASN A 132 4.46 8.51 -1.09
CA ASN A 132 3.03 8.59 -1.40
C ASN A 132 2.64 7.67 -2.56
N THR A 133 3.51 7.48 -3.55
CA THR A 133 3.25 6.57 -4.67
C THR A 133 3.36 5.11 -4.23
N LEU A 134 4.33 4.76 -3.38
CA LEU A 134 4.43 3.43 -2.79
C LEU A 134 3.19 3.08 -1.94
N LYS A 135 2.66 4.03 -1.15
CA LYS A 135 1.38 3.86 -0.44
C LYS A 135 0.22 3.52 -1.38
N ARG A 136 0.18 4.12 -2.57
CA ARG A 136 -0.86 3.82 -3.57
C ARG A 136 -0.71 2.40 -4.13
N VAL A 137 0.51 1.92 -4.34
CA VAL A 137 0.77 0.52 -4.76
C VAL A 137 0.28 -0.46 -3.69
N GLU A 138 0.59 -0.21 -2.41
CA GLU A 138 0.10 -1.03 -1.29
C GLU A 138 -1.43 -1.06 -1.24
N LYS A 139 -2.08 0.10 -1.46
CA LYS A 139 -3.54 0.18 -1.55
C LYS A 139 -4.10 -0.65 -2.70
N VAL A 140 -3.48 -0.61 -3.89
CA VAL A 140 -3.90 -1.45 -5.02
C VAL A 140 -3.81 -2.93 -4.68
N ILE A 141 -2.74 -3.35 -4.00
CA ILE A 141 -2.57 -4.74 -3.55
C ILE A 141 -3.68 -5.13 -2.57
N HIS A 142 -3.96 -4.27 -1.59
CA HIS A 142 -5.03 -4.48 -0.63
C HIS A 142 -6.41 -4.59 -1.33
N ASP A 143 -6.71 -3.69 -2.25
CA ASP A 143 -7.98 -3.65 -2.96
C ASP A 143 -8.20 -4.90 -3.82
N LEU A 144 -7.15 -5.40 -4.49
CA LEU A 144 -7.21 -6.65 -5.27
C LEU A 144 -7.48 -7.87 -4.37
N LYS A 145 -6.80 -7.97 -3.22
CA LYS A 145 -7.07 -9.05 -2.24
C LYS A 145 -8.52 -9.03 -1.74
N VAL A 146 -9.08 -7.85 -1.52
CA VAL A 146 -10.46 -7.69 -1.07
C VAL A 146 -11.46 -8.06 -2.17
N GLN A 147 -11.16 -7.76 -3.44
CA GLN A 147 -12.02 -8.10 -4.58
C GLN A 147 -12.19 -9.62 -4.72
N ASP A 148 -11.13 -10.39 -4.56
CA ASP A 148 -11.18 -11.86 -4.61
C ASP A 148 -12.10 -12.43 -3.52
N VAL A 149 -12.00 -11.92 -2.30
CA VAL A 149 -12.87 -12.35 -1.18
C VAL A 149 -14.32 -11.97 -1.43
N ARG A 150 -14.59 -10.75 -1.90
CA ARG A 150 -15.97 -10.31 -2.17
C ARG A 150 -16.62 -11.15 -3.26
N SER A 151 -15.93 -11.42 -4.36
CA SER A 151 -16.48 -12.22 -5.46
C SER A 151 -16.86 -13.63 -4.99
N THR A 152 -16.06 -14.26 -4.14
CA THR A 152 -16.35 -15.58 -3.54
C THR A 152 -17.62 -15.56 -2.68
N ILE A 153 -17.82 -14.50 -1.89
CA ILE A 153 -19.03 -14.34 -1.06
C ILE A 153 -20.28 -14.22 -1.94
N TRP A 154 -20.21 -13.49 -3.06
CA TRP A 154 -21.33 -13.37 -3.99
C TRP A 154 -21.66 -14.72 -4.63
N VAL A 155 -20.65 -15.48 -5.06
CA VAL A 155 -20.85 -16.83 -5.60
C VAL A 155 -21.50 -17.76 -4.58
N LEU A 156 -21.03 -17.75 -3.33
CA LEU A 156 -21.59 -18.58 -2.26
C LEU A 156 -23.05 -18.22 -1.94
N LYS A 157 -23.38 -16.92 -1.90
CA LYS A 157 -24.76 -16.45 -1.74
C LYS A 157 -25.65 -16.93 -2.87
N THR A 158 -25.23 -16.75 -4.11
CA THR A 158 -25.98 -17.20 -5.28
C THR A 158 -26.16 -18.72 -5.26
N PHE A 159 -25.12 -19.48 -4.94
CA PHE A 159 -25.19 -20.93 -4.81
C PHE A 159 -26.21 -21.36 -3.74
N SER A 160 -26.17 -20.73 -2.57
CA SER A 160 -27.14 -21.00 -1.49
C SER A 160 -28.58 -20.70 -1.91
N VAL A 161 -28.81 -19.60 -2.65
CA VAL A 161 -30.14 -19.26 -3.17
C VAL A 161 -30.60 -20.27 -4.21
N CYS A 162 -29.72 -20.70 -5.11
CA CYS A 162 -30.04 -21.73 -6.10
C CYS A 162 -30.47 -23.05 -5.44
N VAL A 163 -29.74 -23.51 -4.42
CA VAL A 163 -30.12 -24.72 -3.67
C VAL A 163 -31.49 -24.56 -3.00
N ALA A 164 -31.75 -23.41 -2.36
CA ALA A 164 -33.04 -23.14 -1.74
C ALA A 164 -34.20 -23.16 -2.76
N VAL A 165 -34.00 -22.57 -3.94
CA VAL A 165 -35.00 -22.56 -5.02
C VAL A 165 -35.29 -23.97 -5.52
N ILE A 166 -34.26 -24.82 -5.70
CA ILE A 166 -34.45 -26.22 -6.11
C ILE A 166 -35.25 -26.98 -5.06
N LEU A 167 -34.90 -26.85 -3.77
CA LEU A 167 -35.64 -27.51 -2.69
C LEU A 167 -37.10 -27.08 -2.64
N VAL A 168 -37.38 -25.79 -2.77
CA VAL A 168 -38.75 -25.27 -2.81
C VAL A 168 -39.50 -25.78 -4.03
N ALA A 169 -38.87 -25.78 -5.22
CA ALA A 169 -39.49 -26.31 -6.44
C ALA A 169 -39.79 -27.81 -6.32
N SER A 170 -38.86 -28.61 -5.80
CA SER A 170 -39.07 -30.04 -5.54
C SER A 170 -40.21 -30.26 -4.55
N ALA A 171 -40.25 -29.53 -3.44
CA ALA A 171 -41.32 -29.62 -2.45
C ALA A 171 -42.69 -29.24 -3.04
N LEU A 172 -42.74 -28.23 -3.92
CA LEU A 172 -43.98 -27.85 -4.62
C LEU A 172 -44.44 -28.95 -5.58
N VAL A 173 -43.55 -29.50 -6.41
CA VAL A 173 -43.88 -30.61 -7.33
C VAL A 173 -44.39 -31.82 -6.55
N GLU A 174 -43.73 -32.15 -5.45
CA GLU A 174 -44.13 -33.24 -4.56
C GLU A 174 -45.51 -32.96 -3.95
N ALA A 175 -45.74 -31.76 -3.42
CA ALA A 175 -47.04 -31.36 -2.87
C ALA A 175 -48.17 -31.44 -3.90
N TYR A 176 -47.95 -30.98 -5.15
CA TYR A 176 -48.94 -31.11 -6.22
C TYR A 176 -49.23 -32.56 -6.57
N THR A 177 -48.21 -33.42 -6.58
CA THR A 177 -48.36 -34.84 -6.90
C THR A 177 -49.15 -35.56 -5.81
N TYR A 178 -48.82 -35.33 -4.53
CA TYR A 178 -49.51 -35.96 -3.40
C TYR A 178 -50.90 -35.40 -3.13
N LEU A 179 -51.17 -34.12 -3.41
CA LEU A 179 -52.50 -33.53 -3.25
C LEU A 179 -53.41 -33.80 -4.47
N GLY A 180 -52.85 -33.90 -5.67
CA GLY A 180 -53.61 -34.17 -6.90
C GLY A 180 -54.10 -35.62 -7.03
N ASN A 181 -53.32 -36.59 -6.58
CA ASN A 181 -53.67 -38.01 -6.65
C ASN A 181 -54.91 -38.44 -5.83
N PRO A 182 -55.11 -38.00 -4.57
CA PRO A 182 -56.32 -38.37 -3.84
C PRO A 182 -57.58 -37.75 -4.45
N PHE A 183 -57.46 -36.58 -5.10
CA PHE A 183 -58.61 -35.89 -5.70
C PHE A 183 -59.13 -36.63 -6.93
N SER A 184 -58.26 -37.17 -7.78
CA SER A 184 -58.66 -37.97 -8.94
C SER A 184 -59.29 -39.31 -8.53
N VAL A 185 -58.77 -39.95 -7.49
CA VAL A 185 -59.35 -41.20 -6.95
C VAL A 185 -60.73 -40.96 -6.34
N VAL A 186 -60.91 -39.88 -5.57
CA VAL A 186 -62.22 -39.54 -5.00
C VAL A 186 -63.22 -39.15 -6.09
N LEU A 187 -62.81 -38.40 -7.12
CA LEU A 187 -63.69 -38.08 -8.25
C LEU A 187 -64.11 -39.33 -9.03
N HIS A 188 -63.18 -40.23 -9.33
CA HIS A 188 -63.49 -41.48 -10.04
C HIS A 188 -64.44 -42.35 -9.21
N HIS A 189 -64.24 -42.43 -7.88
CA HIS A 189 -65.14 -43.17 -7.02
C HIS A 189 -66.53 -42.52 -6.91
N PHE A 190 -66.60 -41.19 -6.93
CA PHE A 190 -67.88 -40.47 -7.01
C PHE A 190 -68.60 -40.71 -8.33
N GLU A 191 -67.86 -40.72 -9.44
CA GLU A 191 -68.39 -41.01 -10.78
C GLU A 191 -68.93 -42.44 -10.85
N ASP A 192 -68.17 -43.43 -10.35
CA ASP A 192 -68.61 -44.83 -10.27
C ASP A 192 -69.90 -44.98 -9.41
N ILE A 193 -69.99 -44.28 -8.28
CA ILE A 193 -71.17 -44.32 -7.42
C ILE A 193 -72.39 -43.67 -8.09
N PHE A 194 -72.21 -42.58 -8.84
CA PHE A 194 -73.32 -41.89 -9.50
C PHE A 194 -73.80 -42.60 -10.78
N PHE A 195 -72.91 -43.20 -11.56
CA PHE A 195 -73.23 -43.81 -12.85
C PHE A 195 -73.56 -45.31 -12.77
N ASN A 196 -73.22 -46.01 -11.68
CA ASN A 196 -73.51 -47.44 -11.50
C ASN A 196 -74.83 -47.73 -10.74
N THR A 197 -75.65 -46.71 -10.47
CA THR A 197 -77.02 -46.82 -9.94
C THR A 197 -78.07 -46.65 -11.04
N ASN A 198 -78.05 -47.52 -12.05
CA ASN A 198 -79.17 -47.78 -12.97
C ASN A 198 -79.26 -49.28 -13.26
#